data_AF-A0A1J6ITF9-F1
#
_entry.id   AF-A0A1J6ITF9-F1
#
_cell.length_a   1.000
_cell.length_b   1.000
_cell.length_c   1.000
_cell.angle_alpha   90.00
_cell.angle_beta   90.00
_cell.angle_gamma   90.00
#
_symmetry.space_group_name_H-M   'P 1'
#
loop_
_entity.id
_entity.type
_entity.pdbx_description
1 polymer ?
#
loop_
_entity_poly.entity_id
_entity_poly.type
_entity_poly.pdbx_seq_one_letter_code
_entity_poly.pdbx_strand_id
1 'polypeptide(L)'
;RKIIGAKYYRVNGEFPPGDVQSPRVTEGHGSHTASTAAGRSVRRASLYGLGSGTARGGVPSARIAVYKICWSDGCSDADILAAFDDAIADGV
;
A
#
# COMPACT_ATOMS: atom_id res chain seq x y z
N ARG A 1 0.19 9.68 -14.19
CA ARG A 1 0.03 8.30 -13.65
C ARG A 1 0.87 8.19 -12.38
N LYS A 2 0.33 7.66 -11.26
CA LYS A 2 1.03 7.58 -9.96
C LYS A 2 1.09 6.16 -9.45
N ILE A 3 -0.07 5.60 -9.11
CA ILE A 3 -0.24 4.16 -8.91
C ILE A 3 -0.37 3.55 -10.30
N ILE A 4 0.48 2.57 -10.62
CA ILE A 4 0.58 1.96 -11.95
C ILE A 4 0.21 0.48 -11.97
N GLY A 5 0.14 -0.15 -10.79
CA GLY A 5 -0.27 -1.54 -10.60
C GLY A 5 -0.82 -1.71 -9.19
N ALA A 6 -1.78 -2.62 -9.04
CA ALA A 6 -2.37 -2.96 -7.75
C ALA A 6 -2.86 -4.40 -7.78
N LYS A 7 -2.25 -5.24 -6.94
CA LYS A 7 -2.56 -6.66 -6.74
C LYS A 7 -2.81 -6.92 -5.25
N TYR A 8 -3.47 -8.02 -4.93
CA TYR A 8 -3.65 -8.52 -3.56
C TYR A 8 -3.48 -10.04 -3.54
N TYR A 9 -3.03 -10.56 -2.40
CA TYR A 9 -2.74 -11.98 -2.24
C TYR A 9 -3.40 -12.50 -0.98
N ARG A 10 -4.05 -13.65 -1.13
CA ARG A 10 -4.56 -14.46 -0.05
C ARG A 10 -4.56 -15.91 -0.52
N VAL A 11 -3.40 -16.56 -0.42
CA VAL A 11 -3.11 -17.87 -1.03
C VAL A 11 -4.03 -18.97 -0.50
N ASN A 12 -4.37 -18.92 0.80
CA ASN A 12 -5.31 -19.88 1.38
C ASN A 12 -6.78 -19.65 0.96
N GLY A 13 -7.09 -18.53 0.30
CA GLY A 13 -8.45 -18.17 -0.15
C GLY A 13 -9.42 -17.78 0.98
N GLU A 14 -8.98 -17.81 2.24
CA GLU A 14 -9.81 -17.56 3.40
C GLU A 14 -9.63 -16.12 3.88
N PHE A 15 -10.66 -15.29 3.74
CA PHE A 15 -10.62 -13.88 4.13
C PHE A 15 -11.32 -13.68 5.47
N PRO A 16 -10.72 -12.91 6.40
CA PRO A 16 -11.39 -12.55 7.64
C PRO A 16 -12.70 -11.78 7.39
N PRO A 17 -13.73 -11.95 8.25
CA PRO A 17 -14.96 -11.19 8.15
C PRO A 17 -14.71 -9.68 8.17
N GLY A 18 -15.27 -8.96 7.20
CA GLY A 18 -15.13 -7.51 7.08
C GLY A 18 -13.96 -7.04 6.21
N ASP A 19 -13.05 -7.94 5.83
CA ASP A 19 -11.99 -7.61 4.88
C ASP A 19 -12.51 -7.56 3.43
N VAL A 20 -12.12 -6.50 2.72
CA VAL A 20 -12.49 -6.32 1.32
C VAL A 20 -11.47 -7.02 0.43
N GLN A 21 -11.94 -8.01 -0.34
CA GLN A 21 -11.17 -8.78 -1.32
C GLN A 21 -10.79 -7.93 -2.54
N SER A 22 -9.90 -6.98 -2.33
CA SER A 22 -9.37 -6.09 -3.35
C SER A 22 -8.03 -5.53 -2.91
N PRO A 23 -7.25 -4.90 -3.82
CA PRO A 23 -6.03 -4.17 -3.46
C PRO A 23 -6.29 -2.92 -2.58
N ARG A 24 -7.55 -2.58 -2.29
CA ARG A 24 -7.88 -1.46 -1.40
C ARG A 24 -7.37 -1.77 0.01
N VAL A 25 -6.65 -0.80 0.57
CA VAL A 25 -6.18 -0.82 1.95
C VAL A 25 -7.30 -0.27 2.86
N THR A 26 -7.69 -1.04 3.88
CA THR A 26 -8.71 -0.68 4.88
C THR A 26 -8.12 -0.23 6.21
N GLU A 27 -6.98 -0.77 6.61
CA GLU A 27 -6.32 -0.51 7.90
C GLU A 27 -5.44 0.77 7.88
N GLY A 28 -5.02 1.24 6.70
CA GLY A 28 -4.36 2.54 6.50
C GLY A 28 -2.82 2.50 6.53
N HIS A 29 -2.18 1.49 7.14
CA HIS A 29 -0.72 1.36 7.20
C HIS A 29 -0.06 1.40 5.82
N GLY A 30 -0.62 0.69 4.85
CA GLY A 30 -0.12 0.67 3.47
C GLY A 30 -0.19 2.03 2.79
N SER A 31 -1.28 2.77 2.97
CA SER A 31 -1.45 4.12 2.43
C SER A 31 -0.46 5.11 3.06
N HIS A 32 -0.29 5.03 4.39
CA HIS A 32 0.66 5.86 5.13
C HIS A 32 2.08 5.62 4.61
N THR A 33 2.54 4.37 4.61
CA THR A 33 3.88 3.97 4.17
C THR A 33 4.17 4.35 2.71
N ALA A 34 3.23 4.06 1.81
CA ALA A 34 3.39 4.40 0.40
C ALA A 34 3.48 5.93 0.18
N SER A 35 2.74 6.71 0.97
CA SER A 35 2.79 8.17 0.92
C SER A 35 4.10 8.73 1.49
N THR A 36 4.70 8.09 2.50
CA THR A 36 6.01 8.48 3.05
C THR A 36 7.15 8.17 2.07
N ALA A 37 7.09 7.04 1.37
CA ALA A 37 8.11 6.71 0.38
C ALA A 37 8.01 7.57 -0.89
N ALA A 38 6.80 7.69 -1.44
CA ALA A 38 6.59 8.29 -2.76
C ALA A 38 5.33 9.16 -2.86
N GLY A 39 4.75 9.68 -1.78
CA GLY A 39 3.58 10.58 -1.87
C GLY A 39 3.83 11.80 -2.76
N ARG A 40 2.84 12.20 -3.57
CA ARG A 40 2.88 13.50 -4.28
C ARG A 40 2.79 14.63 -3.25
N SER A 41 3.29 15.81 -3.60
CA SER A 41 3.18 16.99 -2.74
C SER A 41 1.72 17.35 -2.48
N VAL A 42 1.32 17.36 -1.22
CA VAL A 42 0.00 17.79 -0.74
C VAL A 42 0.20 18.99 0.17
N ARG A 43 -0.27 20.17 -0.29
CA ARG A 43 -0.22 21.41 0.49
C ARG A 43 -1.28 21.38 1.59
N ARG A 44 -0.99 22.02 2.73
CA ARG A 44 -1.90 22.13 3.88
C ARG A 44 -2.30 20.75 4.45
N ALA A 45 -1.39 19.78 4.38
CA ALA A 45 -1.57 18.51 5.06
C ALA A 45 -1.43 18.74 6.58
N SER A 46 -2.35 18.17 7.35
CA SER A 46 -2.33 18.18 8.82
C SER A 46 -3.26 17.10 9.38
N LEU A 47 -3.03 16.70 10.63
CA LEU A 47 -3.97 15.90 11.42
C LEU A 47 -4.62 16.80 12.46
N TYR A 48 -5.86 17.24 12.23
CA TYR A 48 -6.56 18.21 13.09
C TYR A 48 -5.71 19.48 13.40
N GLY A 49 -4.90 19.93 12.45
CA GLY A 49 -3.99 21.08 12.60
C GLY A 49 -2.56 20.73 13.07
N LEU A 50 -2.33 19.53 13.60
CA LEU A 50 -0.99 19.05 13.95
C LEU A 50 -0.18 18.72 12.70
N GLY A 51 1.12 19.02 12.74
CA GLY A 51 2.04 18.74 11.63
C GLY A 51 1.74 19.51 10.35
N SER A 52 1.15 20.72 10.48
CA SER A 52 0.77 21.54 9.33
C SER A 52 1.95 21.83 8.40
N GLY A 53 1.80 21.50 7.12
CA GLY A 53 2.84 21.74 6.13
C GLY A 53 2.51 21.22 4.74
N THR A 54 3.56 20.95 3.98
CA THR A 54 3.44 20.23 2.70
C THR A 54 3.97 18.82 2.88
N ALA A 55 3.07 17.83 2.89
CA ALA A 55 3.45 16.42 2.95
C ALA A 55 3.93 15.97 1.56
N ARG A 56 4.99 15.17 1.50
CA ARG A 56 5.47 14.50 0.28
C ARG A 56 6.28 13.26 0.66
N GLY A 57 6.45 12.36 -0.29
CA GLY A 57 7.37 11.25 -0.13
C GLY A 57 8.84 11.64 -0.34
N GLY A 58 9.75 10.70 -0.05
CA GLY A 58 11.16 10.81 -0.38
C GLY A 58 11.39 11.06 -1.89
N VAL A 59 10.69 10.31 -2.74
CA VAL A 59 10.72 10.47 -4.22
C VAL A 59 9.31 10.71 -4.78
N PRO A 60 8.80 11.95 -4.79
CA PRO A 60 7.41 12.24 -5.18
C PRO A 60 7.03 11.85 -6.62
N SER A 61 8.02 11.84 -7.53
CA SER A 61 7.86 11.49 -8.94
C SER A 61 7.88 9.98 -9.22
N ALA A 62 8.32 9.14 -8.27
CA ALA A 62 8.38 7.70 -8.45
C ALA A 62 6.99 7.11 -8.74
N ARG A 63 6.94 5.96 -9.42
CA ARG A 63 5.69 5.21 -9.62
C ARG A 63 5.47 4.29 -8.41
N ILE A 64 4.22 3.94 -8.13
CA ILE A 64 3.85 3.01 -7.04
C ILE A 64 3.15 1.80 -7.67
N ALA A 65 3.64 0.61 -7.37
CA ALA A 65 2.92 -0.64 -7.56
C ALA A 65 2.56 -1.19 -6.17
N VAL A 66 1.30 -1.58 -5.97
CA VAL A 66 0.78 -2.02 -4.66
C VAL A 66 0.59 -3.52 -4.68
N TYR A 67 1.15 -4.20 -3.68
CA TYR A 67 0.98 -5.63 -3.43
C TYR A 67 0.42 -5.80 -2.01
N LYS A 68 -0.90 -5.96 -1.89
CA LYS A 68 -1.55 -6.10 -0.58
C LYS A 68 -1.45 -7.55 -0.11
N ILE A 69 -0.73 -7.78 0.98
CA ILE A 69 -0.51 -9.11 1.59
C ILE A 69 -0.97 -9.19 3.06
N CYS A 70 -1.28 -8.04 3.65
CA CYS A 70 -1.79 -7.96 5.02
C CYS A 70 -3.30 -7.82 5.01
N TRP A 71 -3.90 -8.53 5.96
CA TRP A 71 -5.32 -8.61 6.26
C TRP A 71 -5.50 -8.31 7.76
N SER A 72 -6.74 -8.28 8.23
CA SER A 72 -7.02 -8.00 9.65
C SER A 72 -6.45 -9.05 10.60
N ASP A 73 -6.18 -10.27 10.11
CA ASP A 73 -5.53 -11.36 10.85
C ASP A 73 -4.00 -11.42 10.65
N GLY A 74 -3.42 -10.40 10.01
CA GLY A 74 -1.99 -10.29 9.77
C GLY A 74 -1.59 -10.60 8.34
N CYS A 75 -0.34 -10.99 8.16
CA CYS A 75 0.28 -11.15 6.85
C CYS A 75 0.95 -12.52 6.82
N SER A 76 0.49 -13.43 5.95
CA SER A 76 1.06 -14.78 5.89
C SER A 76 2.35 -14.80 5.06
N ASP A 77 3.28 -15.68 5.42
CA ASP A 77 4.53 -15.86 4.66
C ASP A 77 4.25 -16.27 3.21
N ALA A 78 3.21 -17.07 2.98
CA ALA A 78 2.79 -17.47 1.63
C ALA A 78 2.33 -16.27 0.78
N ASP A 79 1.55 -15.35 1.36
CA ASP A 79 1.11 -14.13 0.68
C ASP A 79 2.29 -13.21 0.37
N ILE A 80 3.24 -13.09 1.31
CA ILE A 80 4.47 -12.31 1.14
C ILE A 80 5.29 -12.86 -0.04
N LEU A 81 5.52 -14.18 -0.08
CA LEU A 81 6.29 -14.81 -1.15
C LEU A 81 5.58 -14.69 -2.51
N ALA A 82 4.26 -14.86 -2.56
CA ALA A 82 3.49 -14.69 -3.79
C ALA A 82 3.55 -13.25 -4.32
N ALA A 83 3.52 -12.26 -3.44
CA ALA A 83 3.70 -10.86 -3.83
C ALA A 83 5.11 -10.57 -4.32
N PHE A 84 6.15 -11.16 -3.72
CA PHE A 84 7.52 -11.00 -4.18
C PHE A 84 7.74 -11.56 -5.57
N ASP A 85 7.23 -12.76 -5.86
CA ASP A 85 7.34 -13.40 -7.18
C ASP A 85 6.79 -12.49 -8.28
N ASP A 86 5.59 -11.97 -8.06
CA ASP A 86 4.94 -11.04 -8.98
C ASP A 86 5.62 -9.68 -9.04
N ALA A 87 6.12 -9.14 -7.92
CA ALA A 87 6.84 -7.88 -7.91
C ALA A 87 8.12 -7.97 -8.75
N ILE A 88 8.90 -9.04 -8.58
CA ILE A 88 10.12 -9.27 -9.37
C ILE A 88 9.76 -9.41 -10.85
N ALA A 89 8.72 -10.18 -11.19
CA ALA A 89 8.28 -10.36 -12.57
C ALA A 89 7.75 -9.06 -13.20
N ASP A 90 7.09 -8.20 -12.42
CA ASP A 90 6.61 -6.88 -12.85
C ASP A 90 7.75 -5.85 -13.01
N GLY A 91 8.96 -6.16 -12.52
CA GLY A 91 10.17 -5.33 -12.66
C GLY A 91 10.21 -4.10 -11.75
N VAL A 92 9.65 -4.21 -10.54
CA VAL A 92 9.76 -3.16 -9.50
C VAL A 92 11.13 -3.11 -8.84
#